data_AF-Q9ZWT6-F1
#
_entry.id   AF-Q9ZWT6-F1
#
_cell.length_a   1.000
_cell.length_b   1.000
_cell.length_c   1.000
_cell.angle_alpha   90.00
_cell.angle_beta   90.00
_cell.angle_gamma   90.00
#
_symmetry.space_group_name_H-M   'P 1'
#
loop_
_entity.id
_entity.type
_entity.pdbx_description
1 polymer ?
#
loop_
_entity_poly.entity_id
_entity_poly.type
_entity_poly.pdbx_seq_one_letter_code
_entity_poly.pdbx_strand_id
1 'polypeptide(L)'
;DAKARYVKFHWKPTCGVSCLMDDEATLVGGKNHSHATQDLYDSIAAGNFPEWKLFVQVIDPEEEERFDFDPLDDTKTWPEDEVPLRPVG
;
A
#
# COMPACT_ATOMS: atom_id res chain seq x y z
N ASP A 1 4.77 23.45 -20.25
CA ASP A 1 5.93 22.58 -19.96
C ASP A 1 5.47 21.24 -19.41
N ALA A 2 5.51 20.19 -20.22
CA ALA A 2 5.14 18.84 -19.78
C ALA A 2 6.40 18.10 -19.34
N LYS A 3 6.69 18.12 -18.02
CA LYS A 3 7.77 17.32 -17.44
C LYS A 3 7.19 16.02 -16.88
N ALA A 4 7.77 14.90 -17.30
CA ALA A 4 7.43 13.59 -16.75
C ALA A 4 8.08 13.40 -15.37
N ARG A 5 7.46 12.56 -14.54
CA ARG A 5 7.93 12.17 -13.21
C ARG A 5 7.68 10.69 -13.01
N TYR A 6 8.60 10.00 -12.36
CA TYR A 6 8.33 8.66 -11.86
C TYR A 6 7.55 8.76 -10.56
N VAL A 7 6.55 7.88 -10.40
CA VAL A 7 5.62 7.91 -9.28
C VAL A 7 5.42 6.50 -8.73
N LYS A 8 5.52 6.36 -7.41
CA LYS A 8 4.98 5.20 -6.68
C LYS A 8 3.75 5.63 -5.88
N PHE A 9 2.68 4.86 -6.01
CA PHE A 9 1.41 5.09 -5.32
C PHE A 9 1.34 4.22 -4.07
N HIS A 10 0.81 4.80 -2.99
CA HIS A 10 0.70 4.15 -1.69
C HIS A 10 -0.68 4.37 -1.09
N TRP A 11 -1.34 3.30 -0.67
CA TRP A 11 -2.62 3.35 0.03
C TRP A 11 -2.40 2.93 1.48
N LYS A 12 -2.52 3.88 2.41
CA LYS A 12 -2.39 3.58 3.85
C LYS A 12 -3.78 3.45 4.47
N PRO A 13 -4.18 2.25 4.96
CA PRO A 13 -5.49 2.05 5.59
C PRO A 13 -5.62 2.90 6.85
N THR A 14 -6.75 3.56 7.01
CA THR A 14 -7.04 4.38 8.20
C THR A 14 -7.33 3.54 9.45
N CYS A 15 -7.83 2.31 9.27
CA CYS A 15 -8.04 1.33 10.32
C CYS A 15 -6.76 0.67 10.84
N GLY A 16 -5.60 1.02 10.27
CA GLY A 16 -4.31 0.39 10.57
C GLY A 16 -4.06 -0.88 9.77
N VAL A 17 -2.94 -1.54 10.05
CA VAL A 17 -2.53 -2.79 9.40
C VAL A 17 -2.54 -3.89 10.45
N SER A 18 -3.19 -5.01 10.13
CA SER A 18 -3.24 -6.20 10.98
C SER A 18 -3.10 -7.44 10.10
N CYS A 19 -2.36 -8.43 10.58
CA CYS A 19 -2.06 -9.66 9.87
C CYS A 19 -2.39 -10.87 10.75
N LEU A 20 -2.72 -11.99 10.12
CA LEU A 20 -2.84 -13.27 10.81
C LEU A 20 -1.46 -13.91 10.96
N MET A 21 -1.22 -14.52 12.11
CA MET A 21 -0.11 -15.46 12.27
C MET A 21 -0.41 -16.77 11.54
N ASP A 22 0.62 -17.59 11.28
CA ASP A 22 0.49 -18.79 10.45
C ASP A 22 -0.52 -19.83 11.02
N ASP A 23 -0.51 -20.01 12.34
CA ASP A 23 -1.44 -20.88 13.05
C ASP A 23 -2.88 -20.34 13.04
N GLU A 24 -3.03 -19.03 13.21
CA GLU A 24 -4.32 -18.33 13.08
C GLU A 24 -4.88 -18.42 11.67
N ALA A 25 -4.05 -18.22 10.65
CA ALA A 25 -4.42 -18.31 9.25
C ALA A 25 -4.90 -19.72 8.89
N THR A 26 -4.22 -20.76 9.40
CA THR A 26 -4.64 -22.16 9.25
C THR A 26 -6.01 -22.40 9.88
N LEU A 27 -6.23 -21.90 11.09
CA LEU A 27 -7.49 -22.07 11.81
C LEU A 27 -8.65 -21.31 11.14
N VAL A 28 -8.43 -20.04 10.79
CA VAL A 28 -9.43 -19.17 10.18
C VAL A 28 -9.76 -19.65 8.78
N GLY A 29 -8.75 -19.94 7.94
CA GLY A 29 -8.95 -20.45 6.59
C GLY A 29 -9.65 -21.80 6.56
N GLY A 30 -9.36 -22.69 7.51
CA GLY A 30 -10.05 -23.97 7.64
C GLY A 30 -11.52 -23.84 8.08
N LYS A 31 -11.84 -22.85 8.92
CA LYS A 31 -13.22 -22.58 9.37
C LYS A 31 -14.03 -21.81 8.35
N ASN A 32 -13.43 -20.81 7.72
CA ASN A 32 -14.06 -19.93 6.75
C ASN A 32 -13.04 -19.45 5.71
N HIS A 33 -13.03 -20.14 4.56
CA HIS A 33 -12.19 -19.78 3.42
C HIS A 33 -12.55 -18.41 2.81
N SER A 34 -13.73 -17.85 3.13
CA SER A 34 -14.21 -16.56 2.65
C SER A 34 -14.16 -15.45 3.71
N HIS A 35 -13.44 -15.64 4.82
CA HIS A 35 -13.45 -14.71 5.95
C HIS A 35 -13.16 -13.24 5.55
N ALA A 36 -12.15 -12.99 4.70
CA ALA A 36 -11.81 -11.62 4.28
C ALA A 36 -12.87 -10.99 3.38
N THR A 37 -13.53 -11.80 2.53
CA THR A 37 -14.66 -11.33 1.73
C THR A 37 -15.84 -10.99 2.63
N GLN A 38 -16.19 -11.89 3.56
CA GLN A 38 -17.28 -11.68 4.50
C GLN A 38 -17.06 -10.43 5.35
N ASP A 39 -15.85 -10.24 5.89
CA ASP A 39 -15.48 -9.08 6.69
C ASP A 39 -15.74 -7.76 5.96
N LEU A 40 -15.32 -7.66 4.69
CA LEU A 40 -15.54 -6.47 3.88
C LEU A 40 -17.04 -6.21 3.62
N TYR A 41 -17.80 -7.25 3.28
CA TYR A 41 -19.24 -7.13 3.03
C TYR A 41 -20.00 -6.70 4.29
N ASP A 42 -19.73 -7.37 5.41
CA ASP A 42 -20.39 -7.11 6.69
C ASP A 42 -20.03 -5.72 7.22
N SER A 43 -18.78 -5.29 7.04
CA SER A 43 -18.33 -3.92 7.40
C SER A 43 -19.10 -2.85 6.63
N ILE A 44 -19.23 -3.00 5.31
CA ILE A 44 -20.00 -2.07 4.48
C ILE A 44 -21.49 -2.08 4.86
N ALA A 45 -22.07 -3.26 5.08
CA ALA A 45 -23.46 -3.41 5.49
C ALA A 45 -23.75 -2.77 6.86
N ALA A 46 -22.77 -2.79 7.77
CA ALA A 46 -22.84 -2.15 9.08
C ALA A 46 -22.58 -0.63 9.05
N GLY A 47 -22.26 -0.05 7.90
CA GLY A 47 -21.90 1.38 7.75
C GLY A 47 -20.46 1.70 8.17
N ASN A 48 -19.64 0.69 8.43
CA ASN A 48 -18.21 0.83 8.71
C ASN A 48 -17.43 0.84 7.38
N PHE A 49 -17.53 1.93 6.63
CA PHE A 49 -16.88 2.03 5.32
C PHE A 49 -15.36 2.05 5.48
N PRO A 50 -14.63 1.17 4.79
CA PRO A 50 -13.18 1.16 4.89
C PRO A 50 -12.59 2.34 4.10
N GLU A 51 -11.60 3.00 4.68
CA GLU A 51 -10.98 4.20 4.14
C GLU A 51 -9.46 4.04 4.06
N TRP A 52 -8.86 4.56 2.98
CA TRP A 52 -7.41 4.62 2.78
C TRP A 52 -6.99 6.03 2.41
N LYS A 53 -5.85 6.45 2.94
CA LYS A 53 -5.18 7.69 2.53
C LYS A 53 -4.22 7.39 1.37
N LEU A 54 -4.34 8.16 0.30
CA LEU A 54 -3.47 8.12 -0.85
C LEU A 54 -2.22 8.97 -0.60
N PHE A 55 -1.06 8.33 -0.80
CA PHE A 55 0.23 8.99 -0.82
C PHE A 55 0.96 8.69 -2.13
N VAL A 56 1.86 9.59 -2.51
CA VAL A 56 2.77 9.39 -3.64
C VAL A 56 4.22 9.67 -3.24
N GLN A 57 5.14 8.89 -3.82
CA GLN A 57 6.55 9.22 -3.91
C GLN A 57 6.84 9.69 -5.34
N VAL A 58 7.74 10.66 -5.50
CA VAL A 58 8.01 11.29 -6.81
C VAL A 58 9.52 11.43 -7.02
N ILE A 59 10.01 10.91 -8.15
CA ILE A 59 11.41 11.03 -8.59
C ILE A 59 11.45 11.76 -9.94
N ASP A 60 12.42 12.68 -10.10
CA ASP A 60 12.75 13.26 -11.40
C ASP A 60 13.60 12.24 -12.19
N PRO A 61 13.29 11.91 -13.45
CA PRO A 61 14.11 11.00 -14.25
C PRO A 61 15.59 11.40 -14.33
N GLU A 62 15.90 12.69 -14.19
CA GLU A 62 17.29 13.19 -14.15
C GLU A 62 18.04 12.78 -12.87
N GLU A 63 17.34 12.34 -11.81
CA GLU A 63 17.91 11.91 -10.53
C GLU A 63 18.05 10.37 -10.42
N GLU A 64 17.74 9.63 -11.49
CA GLU A 64 17.72 8.16 -11.50
C GLU A 64 19.05 7.55 -11.02
N GLU A 65 20.18 8.09 -11.48
CA GLU A 65 21.53 7.61 -11.14
C GLU A 65 21.98 7.95 -9.71
N ARG A 66 21.19 8.71 -8.93
CA ARG A 66 21.55 9.09 -7.55
C ARG A 66 21.33 7.94 -6.56
N PHE A 67 20.44 7.01 -6.87
CA PHE A 67 20.04 5.94 -5.97
C PHE A 67 20.94 4.72 -6.11
N ASP A 68 21.05 3.91 -5.05
CA ASP A 68 21.75 2.62 -5.08
C ASP A 68 20.90 1.47 -5.66
N PHE A 69 19.67 1.80 -6.11
CA PHE A 69 18.73 0.93 -6.77
C PHE A 69 18.22 1.56 -8.07
N ASP A 70 17.74 0.74 -9.00
CA ASP A 70 17.01 1.20 -10.19
C ASP A 70 15.56 1.58 -9.78
N PRO A 71 15.12 2.84 -9.95
CA PRO A 71 13.77 3.27 -9.61
C PRO A 71 12.65 2.52 -10.35
N LEU A 72 12.95 1.90 -11.50
CA LEU A 72 12.05 1.11 -12.32
C LEU A 72 12.06 -0.39 -11.98
N ASP A 73 12.96 -0.86 -11.10
CA ASP A 73 12.97 -2.22 -10.56
C ASP A 73 11.85 -2.39 -9.51
N ASP A 74 10.84 -3.19 -9.85
CA ASP A 74 9.67 -3.46 -9.01
C ASP A 74 9.96 -4.41 -7.83
N THR A 75 11.15 -5.01 -7.79
CA THR A 75 11.63 -5.77 -6.62
C THR A 75 12.22 -4.85 -5.53
N LYS A 76 12.30 -3.54 -5.78
CA LYS A 76 12.86 -2.54 -4.86
C LYS A 76 11.80 -1.60 -4.31
N THR A 77 11.91 -1.26 -3.03
CA THR A 77 11.17 -0.15 -2.42
C THR A 77 11.99 1.12 -2.53
N TRP A 78 11.34 2.27 -2.68
CA TRP A 78 12.02 3.56 -2.53
C TRP A 78 11.99 3.92 -1.04
N PRO A 79 13.15 4.02 -0.36
CA PRO A 79 13.18 4.34 1.07
C PRO A 79 12.43 5.64 1.38
N GLU A 80 11.54 5.63 2.39
CA GLU A 80 10.71 6.79 2.73
C GLU A 80 11.53 7.97 3.28
N ASP A 81 12.75 7.73 3.77
CA ASP A 81 13.72 8.73 4.22
C ASP A 81 14.45 9.43 3.07
N GLU A 82 14.63 8.76 1.93
CA GLU A 82 15.23 9.33 0.73
C GLU A 82 14.18 9.95 -0.20
N VAL A 83 13.04 9.29 -0.36
CA VAL A 83 11.92 9.73 -1.21
C VAL A 83 10.66 9.79 -0.35
N PRO A 84 10.35 10.93 0.29
CA PRO A 84 9.29 11.00 1.27
C PRO A 84 7.90 10.84 0.65
N LEU A 85 7.01 10.20 1.40
CA LEU A 85 5.60 10.12 1.06
C LEU A 85 4.92 11.48 1.12
N ARG A 86 4.13 11.80 0.10
CA ARG A 86 3.35 13.03 0.01
C ARG A 86 1.86 12.70 0.00
N PRO A 87 1.05 13.21 0.95
CA PRO A 87 -0.38 12.95 0.96
C PRO A 87 -1.06 13.63 -0.25
N VAL A 88 -2.03 12.94 -0.84
CA VAL A 88 -2.81 13.43 -1.98
C VAL A 88 -4.30 13.48 -1.66
N GLY A 89 -4.81 12.50 -0.90
CA GLY A 89 -6.22 12.38 -0.54
C GLY A 89 -6.49 11.27 0.45
#